data_AF-A0A8E0V425-F1
#
_entry.id   AF-A0A8E0V425-F1
#
_cell.length_a   1.000
_cell.length_b   1.000
_cell.length_c   1.000
_cell.angle_alpha   90.00
_cell.angle_beta   90.00
_cell.angle_gamma   90.00
#
_symmetry.space_group_name_H-M   'P 1'
#
loop_
_entity.id
_entity.type
_entity.pdbx_description
1 polymer ?
#
loop_
_entity_poly.entity_id
_entity_poly.type
_entity_poly.pdbx_seq_one_letter_code
_entity_poly.pdbx_strand_id
1 'polypeptide(L)'
;MIISVDHNTNTSTLIKQYNAPGDGLLSTFLGNTQILTNNNVIIGWGNNPSISEHTEDGTAIFFATLVGIDVQNYRAFKYNWTAKPNDPPALRAVSTSGNSATTFWVSWNGATDIDRWRIHATTPASDEFVPLDAIQRQGFQTTYTSMNYHPKAFAEAITADGLSLANSSVVDTSSTLPASE
;
A
#
# COMPACT_ATOMS: atom_id res chain seq x y z
N MET A 1 15.37 -22.58 4.73
CA MET A 1 16.15 -23.68 4.11
C MET A 1 15.22 -24.54 3.28
N ILE A 2 15.72 -25.17 2.23
CA ILE A 2 15.00 -26.14 1.38
C ILE A 2 15.77 -27.46 1.47
N ILE A 3 15.07 -28.53 1.86
CA ILE A 3 15.63 -29.86 2.09
C ILE A 3 14.92 -30.84 1.16
N SER A 4 15.70 -31.63 0.42
CA SER A 4 15.20 -32.80 -0.29
C SER A 4 15.23 -33.99 0.65
N VAL A 5 14.13 -34.75 0.70
CA VAL A 5 14.01 -35.95 1.55
C VAL A 5 13.82 -37.16 0.63
N ASP A 6 14.73 -38.12 0.72
CA ASP A 6 14.63 -39.41 0.05
C ASP A 6 14.22 -40.49 1.06
N HIS A 7 12.99 -40.97 0.93
CA HIS A 7 12.42 -42.00 1.80
C HIS A 7 12.89 -43.42 1.48
N ASN A 8 13.50 -43.69 0.32
CA ASN A 8 14.04 -45.02 0.01
C ASN A 8 15.37 -45.26 0.74
N THR A 9 16.19 -44.21 0.82
CA THR A 9 17.52 -44.26 1.45
C THR A 9 17.54 -43.66 2.85
N ASN A 10 16.43 -43.08 3.32
CA ASN A 10 16.32 -42.30 4.55
C ASN A 10 17.36 -41.17 4.63
N THR A 11 17.64 -40.52 3.50
CA THR A 11 18.61 -39.43 3.41
C THR A 11 17.89 -38.09 3.26
N SER A 12 18.37 -37.08 3.98
CA SER A 12 17.97 -35.68 3.76
C SER A 12 19.16 -34.89 3.24
N THR A 13 18.95 -34.11 2.19
CA THR A 13 19.98 -33.28 1.57
C THR A 13 19.56 -31.82 1.60
N LEU A 14 20.42 -30.98 2.17
CA LEU A 14 20.25 -29.53 2.09
C LEU A 14 20.42 -29.10 0.63
N ILE A 15 19.35 -28.62 0.02
CA ILE A 15 19.36 -28.11 -1.36
C ILE A 15 19.72 -26.63 -1.37
N LYS A 16 19.16 -25.86 -0.44
CA LYS A 16 19.40 -24.42 -0.37
C LYS A 16 19.21 -23.86 1.04
N GLN A 17 20.02 -22.88 1.38
CA GLN A 17 19.88 -22.09 2.60
C GLN A 17 19.85 -20.61 2.24
N TYR A 18 18.91 -19.90 2.85
CA TYR A 18 18.75 -18.46 2.74
C TYR A 18 19.07 -17.87 4.10
N ASN A 19 19.99 -16.92 4.15
CA ASN A 19 20.41 -16.27 5.38
C ASN A 19 19.73 -14.91 5.52
N ALA A 20 19.54 -14.45 6.75
CA ALA A 20 19.05 -13.09 6.94
C ALA A 20 20.12 -12.09 6.42
N PRO A 21 19.72 -10.95 5.84
CA PRO A 21 20.67 -9.93 5.40
C PRO A 21 21.50 -9.34 6.56
N GLY A 22 22.63 -8.71 6.23
CA GLY A 22 23.51 -8.07 7.22
C GLY A 22 24.24 -9.09 8.11
N ASP A 23 24.30 -8.82 9.41
CA ASP A 23 24.95 -9.69 10.41
C ASP A 23 24.14 -10.96 10.72
N GLY A 24 23.01 -11.16 10.04
CA GLY A 24 22.11 -12.29 10.23
C GLY A 24 21.07 -12.07 11.33
N LEU A 25 20.14 -13.01 11.42
CA LEU A 25 19.10 -13.05 12.46
C LEU A 25 18.99 -14.48 12.98
N LEU A 26 18.94 -14.63 14.30
CA LEU A 26 18.60 -15.90 14.94
C LEU A 26 17.18 -15.81 15.51
N SER A 27 16.26 -16.50 14.85
CA SER A 27 14.85 -16.55 15.25
C SER A 27 14.54 -17.90 15.86
N THR A 28 13.92 -17.90 17.04
CA THR A 28 13.73 -19.10 17.87
C THR A 28 12.29 -19.60 17.87
N PHE A 29 11.33 -18.76 17.48
CA PHE A 29 9.94 -19.14 17.33
C PHE A 29 9.25 -18.29 16.25
N LEU A 30 8.12 -18.81 15.77
CA LEU A 30 7.33 -18.25 14.67
C LEU A 30 8.10 -18.29 13.33
N GLY A 31 7.65 -17.50 12.36
CA GLY A 31 8.25 -17.41 11.05
C GLY A 31 7.75 -18.46 10.07
N ASN A 32 8.13 -18.29 8.82
CA ASN A 32 7.83 -19.21 7.73
C ASN A 32 8.74 -18.94 6.53
N THR A 33 8.70 -19.87 5.59
CA THR A 33 9.29 -19.72 4.26
C THR A 33 8.20 -19.94 3.22
N GLN A 34 8.10 -19.06 2.23
CA GLN A 34 7.20 -19.18 1.08
C GLN A 34 8.01 -19.04 -0.20
N ILE A 35 8.00 -20.07 -1.04
CA ILE A 35 8.56 -20.01 -2.41
C ILE A 35 7.49 -19.41 -3.32
N LEU A 36 7.85 -18.37 -4.07
CA LEU A 36 6.98 -17.67 -5.01
C LEU A 36 7.03 -18.32 -6.39
N THR A 37 6.06 -17.98 -7.25
CA THR A 37 5.97 -18.52 -8.63
C THR A 37 7.14 -18.12 -9.53
N ASN A 38 7.89 -17.08 -9.18
CA ASN A 38 9.11 -16.65 -9.85
C ASN A 38 10.39 -17.19 -9.20
N ASN A 39 10.27 -18.21 -8.34
CA ASN A 39 11.34 -18.84 -7.55
C ASN A 39 12.02 -17.94 -6.50
N ASN A 40 11.58 -16.69 -6.35
CA ASN A 40 11.96 -15.89 -5.19
C ASN A 40 11.41 -16.53 -3.92
N VAL A 41 12.03 -16.22 -2.79
CA VAL A 41 11.66 -16.78 -1.49
C VAL A 41 11.39 -15.66 -0.50
N ILE A 42 10.18 -15.68 0.07
CA ILE A 42 9.80 -14.83 1.19
C ILE A 42 10.07 -15.56 2.49
N ILE A 43 10.71 -14.88 3.43
CA ILE A 43 11.01 -15.40 4.77
C ILE A 43 10.49 -14.40 5.80
N GLY A 44 9.62 -14.89 6.68
CA GLY A 44 9.29 -14.19 7.92
C GLY A 44 10.22 -14.65 9.04
N TRP A 45 10.88 -13.70 9.71
CA TRP A 45 11.86 -13.97 10.77
C TRP A 45 11.25 -14.01 12.19
N GLY A 46 9.92 -14.12 12.28
CA GLY A 46 9.28 -14.59 13.50
C GLY A 46 9.36 -13.61 14.65
N ASN A 47 9.98 -14.07 15.75
CA ASN A 47 10.23 -13.25 16.94
C ASN A 47 11.25 -12.12 16.70
N ASN A 48 12.01 -12.16 15.61
CA ASN A 48 12.60 -10.95 15.03
C ASN A 48 11.58 -10.45 14.00
N PRO A 49 10.92 -9.30 14.19
CA PRO A 49 9.79 -8.87 13.38
C PRO A 49 10.21 -8.37 11.99
N SER A 50 11.09 -9.11 11.33
CA SER A 50 11.67 -8.83 10.02
C SER A 50 11.09 -9.73 8.96
N ILE A 51 11.08 -9.23 7.73
CA ILE A 51 10.66 -9.94 6.53
C ILE A 51 11.73 -9.71 5.47
N SER A 52 12.16 -10.76 4.77
CA SER A 52 12.99 -10.63 3.58
C SER A 52 12.43 -11.35 2.38
N GLU A 53 12.75 -10.82 1.20
CA GLU A 53 12.62 -11.50 -0.08
C GLU A 53 14.00 -11.74 -0.66
N HIS A 54 14.23 -12.97 -1.12
CA HIS A 54 15.46 -13.38 -1.76
C HIS A 54 15.15 -13.85 -3.19
N THR A 55 16.05 -13.57 -4.13
CA THR A 55 16.07 -14.26 -5.41
C THR A 55 16.34 -15.75 -5.21
N GLU A 56 16.11 -16.56 -6.24
CA GLU A 56 16.33 -18.00 -6.17
C GLU A 56 17.74 -18.36 -5.67
N ASP A 57 18.78 -17.65 -6.11
CA ASP A 57 20.18 -17.86 -5.72
C ASP A 57 20.54 -17.45 -4.29
N GLY A 58 19.63 -16.79 -3.58
CA GLY A 58 19.81 -16.34 -2.19
C GLY A 58 20.21 -14.89 -2.03
N THR A 59 20.24 -14.08 -3.10
CA THR A 59 20.46 -12.64 -2.99
C THR A 59 19.24 -11.95 -2.39
N ALA A 60 19.42 -11.23 -1.27
CA ALA A 60 18.35 -10.45 -0.67
C ALA A 60 18.02 -9.21 -1.51
N ILE A 61 16.75 -9.09 -1.92
CA ILE A 61 16.24 -7.97 -2.72
C ILE A 61 15.22 -7.10 -1.96
N PHE A 62 14.77 -7.57 -0.79
CA PHE A 62 13.94 -6.83 0.14
C PHE A 62 14.29 -7.24 1.56
N PHE A 63 14.35 -6.26 2.47
CA PHE A 63 14.45 -6.49 3.90
C PHE A 63 13.78 -5.35 4.65
N ALA A 64 12.83 -5.70 5.52
CA ALA A 64 12.14 -4.73 6.36
C ALA A 64 11.96 -5.30 7.75
N THR A 65 11.95 -4.43 8.75
CA THR A 65 11.67 -4.77 10.15
C THR A 65 10.52 -3.90 10.63
N LEU A 66 9.50 -4.52 11.22
CA LEU A 66 8.41 -3.79 11.88
C LEU A 66 8.97 -3.16 13.16
N VAL A 67 8.73 -1.87 13.34
CA VAL A 67 9.18 -1.09 14.49
C VAL A 67 8.04 -0.88 15.48
N GLY A 68 8.31 -1.10 16.76
CA GLY A 68 7.37 -0.88 17.85
C GLY A 68 7.79 -1.61 19.13
N ILE A 69 7.03 -1.42 20.20
CA ILE A 69 7.24 -2.10 21.49
C ILE A 69 6.68 -3.52 21.40
N ASP A 70 7.47 -4.51 21.80
CA ASP A 70 7.09 -5.93 21.86
C ASP A 70 6.50 -6.49 20.54
N VAL A 71 6.99 -6.00 19.40
CA VAL A 71 6.52 -6.43 18.08
C VAL A 71 7.18 -7.74 17.66
N GLN A 72 6.36 -8.68 17.19
CA GLN A 72 6.77 -9.95 16.59
C GLN A 72 5.89 -10.21 15.36
N ASN A 73 6.38 -10.98 14.39
CA ASN A 73 5.57 -11.39 13.24
C ASN A 73 5.37 -12.91 13.25
N TYR A 74 4.11 -13.38 13.31
CA TYR A 74 3.86 -14.83 13.31
C TYR A 74 4.28 -15.48 11.99
N ARG A 75 3.82 -14.93 10.86
CA ARG A 75 4.16 -15.33 9.49
C ARG A 75 4.15 -14.11 8.58
N ALA A 76 4.80 -14.22 7.43
CA ALA A 76 4.78 -13.25 6.36
C ALA A 76 4.49 -13.97 5.04
N PHE A 77 3.65 -13.35 4.21
CA PHE A 77 3.32 -13.87 2.89
C PHE A 77 3.30 -12.76 1.85
N LYS A 78 3.65 -13.12 0.62
CA LYS A 78 3.51 -12.26 -0.55
C LYS A 78 2.61 -12.97 -1.55
N TYR A 79 1.58 -12.26 -2.00
CA TYR A 79 0.69 -12.70 -3.06
C TYR A 79 0.40 -11.53 -3.99
N ASN A 80 0.18 -11.85 -5.27
CA ASN A 80 -0.55 -10.91 -6.11
C ASN A 80 -2.00 -10.92 -5.62
N TRP A 81 -2.50 -9.79 -5.14
CA TRP A 81 -3.85 -9.67 -4.65
C TRP A 81 -4.48 -8.41 -5.21
N THR A 82 -5.69 -8.59 -5.71
CA THR A 82 -6.58 -7.52 -6.12
C THR A 82 -7.69 -7.42 -5.08
N ALA A 83 -7.86 -6.24 -4.49
CA ALA A 83 -8.93 -5.97 -3.55
C ALA A 83 -9.71 -4.71 -3.90
N LYS A 84 -11.02 -4.83 -3.65
CA LYS A 84 -12.02 -3.78 -3.76
C LYS A 84 -12.67 -3.64 -2.39
N PRO A 85 -12.23 -2.68 -1.56
CA PRO A 85 -12.83 -2.45 -0.25
C PRO A 85 -14.31 -2.07 -0.38
N ASN A 86 -15.10 -2.38 0.64
CA ASN A 86 -16.53 -2.03 0.67
C ASN A 86 -16.76 -0.55 1.01
N ASP A 87 -15.88 0.03 1.84
CA ASP A 87 -15.95 1.45 2.16
C ASP A 87 -15.53 2.28 0.94
N PRO A 88 -16.12 3.47 0.72
CA PRO A 88 -15.72 4.33 -0.37
C PRO A 88 -14.31 4.93 -0.14
N PRO A 89 -13.67 5.47 -1.19
CA PRO A 89 -12.48 6.30 -1.03
C PRO A 89 -12.71 7.45 -0.02
N ALA A 90 -11.66 7.79 0.73
CA ALA A 90 -11.65 8.96 1.59
C ALA A 90 -11.04 10.14 0.82
N LEU A 91 -11.74 11.28 0.81
CA LEU A 91 -11.27 12.55 0.29
C LEU A 91 -11.26 13.60 1.41
N ARG A 92 -10.23 14.44 1.43
CA ARG A 92 -10.23 15.69 2.19
C ARG A 92 -9.87 16.84 1.27
N ALA A 93 -10.57 17.96 1.39
CA ALA A 93 -10.27 19.20 0.71
C ALA A 93 -10.03 20.32 1.75
N VAL A 94 -8.94 21.08 1.58
CA VAL A 94 -8.59 22.20 2.46
C VAL A 94 -8.18 23.41 1.65
N SER A 95 -8.65 24.59 2.05
CA SER A 95 -8.20 25.87 1.52
C SER A 95 -8.13 26.91 2.63
N THR A 96 -7.10 27.75 2.62
CA THR A 96 -6.91 28.76 3.68
C THR A 96 -7.93 29.90 3.64
N SER A 97 -8.58 30.13 2.49
CA SER A 97 -9.67 31.11 2.34
C SER A 97 -10.52 30.80 1.10
N GLY A 98 -11.70 31.43 0.99
CA GLY A 98 -12.61 31.27 -0.15
C GLY A 98 -12.09 31.78 -1.51
N ASN A 99 -10.82 32.23 -1.57
CA ASN A 99 -10.15 32.71 -2.77
C ASN A 99 -8.73 32.13 -2.90
N SER A 100 -8.38 31.13 -2.09
CA SER A 100 -7.06 30.50 -2.09
C SER A 100 -7.09 29.15 -2.81
N ALA A 101 -5.91 28.64 -3.13
CA ALA A 101 -5.73 27.29 -3.65
C ALA A 101 -6.41 26.25 -2.75
N THR A 102 -6.95 25.19 -3.36
CA THR A 102 -7.53 24.05 -2.64
C THR A 102 -6.62 22.84 -2.78
N THR A 103 -6.19 22.29 -1.66
CA THR A 103 -5.42 21.05 -1.61
C THR A 103 -6.33 19.89 -1.24
N PHE A 104 -6.19 18.82 -2.01
CA PHE A 104 -6.94 17.58 -1.91
C PHE A 104 -5.99 16.47 -1.49
N TRP A 105 -6.42 15.66 -0.52
CA TRP A 105 -5.79 14.40 -0.17
C TRP A 105 -6.80 13.28 -0.35
N VAL A 106 -6.44 12.29 -1.15
CA VAL A 106 -7.28 11.13 -1.42
C VAL A 106 -6.54 9.84 -1.12
N SER A 107 -7.23 8.91 -0.48
CA SER A 107 -6.74 7.56 -0.22
C SER A 107 -7.90 6.57 -0.19
N TRP A 108 -7.60 5.29 -0.42
CA TRP A 108 -8.59 4.22 -0.28
C TRP A 108 -7.93 2.99 0.30
N ASN A 109 -8.15 2.78 1.59
CA ASN A 109 -7.46 1.75 2.34
C ASN A 109 -7.85 0.36 1.84
N GLY A 110 -6.87 -0.45 1.50
CA GLY A 110 -7.06 -1.82 0.98
C GLY A 110 -7.37 -1.91 -0.52
N ALA A 111 -7.56 -0.80 -1.24
CA ALA A 111 -7.77 -0.84 -2.68
C ALA A 111 -6.44 -0.96 -3.45
N THR A 112 -6.37 -1.93 -4.35
CA THR A 112 -5.12 -2.27 -5.06
C THR A 112 -5.13 -1.87 -6.53
N ASP A 113 -6.30 -1.81 -7.15
CA ASP A 113 -6.43 -1.67 -8.62
C ASP A 113 -6.56 -0.22 -9.10
N ILE A 114 -6.30 0.75 -8.22
CA ILE A 114 -6.37 2.17 -8.55
C ILE A 114 -5.09 2.58 -9.28
N ASP A 115 -5.25 3.10 -10.49
CA ASP A 115 -4.18 3.71 -11.29
C ASP A 115 -4.11 5.23 -11.07
N ARG A 116 -5.28 5.88 -11.13
CA ARG A 116 -5.41 7.34 -11.03
C ARG A 116 -6.67 7.76 -10.29
N TRP A 117 -6.62 8.99 -9.80
CA TRP A 117 -7.72 9.67 -9.14
C TRP A 117 -8.20 10.80 -10.02
N ARG A 118 -9.51 10.96 -10.20
CA ARG A 118 -10.07 12.19 -10.76
C ARG A 118 -10.81 12.95 -9.68
N ILE A 119 -10.42 14.20 -9.46
CA ILE A 119 -11.14 15.08 -8.53
C ILE A 119 -12.22 15.80 -9.31
N HIS A 120 -13.45 15.72 -8.80
CA HIS A 120 -14.59 16.48 -9.30
C HIS A 120 -14.94 17.52 -8.24
N ALA A 121 -15.06 18.79 -8.63
CA ALA A 121 -15.23 19.88 -7.68
C ALA A 121 -16.19 20.95 -8.21
N THR A 122 -16.84 21.64 -7.28
CA THR A 122 -17.68 22.80 -7.57
C THR A 122 -16.83 24.08 -7.63
N THR A 123 -17.43 25.18 -8.06
CA THR A 123 -16.82 26.51 -7.98
C THR A 123 -17.69 27.41 -7.12
N PRO A 124 -17.19 28.57 -6.63
CA PRO A 124 -18.03 29.49 -5.86
C PRO A 124 -19.27 30.01 -6.62
N ALA A 125 -19.25 29.93 -7.95
CA ALA A 125 -20.33 30.41 -8.82
C ALA A 125 -21.34 29.32 -9.24
N SER A 126 -21.06 28.04 -8.98
CA SER A 126 -21.90 26.92 -9.43
C SER A 126 -21.75 25.70 -8.53
N ASP A 127 -22.89 25.06 -8.21
CA ASP A 127 -22.96 23.77 -7.50
C ASP A 127 -22.74 22.56 -8.41
N GLU A 128 -22.52 22.77 -9.71
CA GLU A 128 -22.16 21.71 -10.64
C GLU A 128 -20.75 21.19 -10.36
N PHE A 129 -20.60 19.86 -10.27
CA PHE A 129 -19.31 19.22 -10.14
C PHE A 129 -18.66 19.07 -11.52
N VAL A 130 -17.53 19.73 -11.70
CA VAL A 130 -16.71 19.59 -12.92
C VAL A 130 -15.42 18.84 -12.61
N PRO A 131 -14.95 17.98 -13.52
CA PRO A 131 -13.67 17.30 -13.35
C PRO A 131 -12.53 18.32 -13.42
N LEU A 132 -11.58 18.23 -12.49
CA LEU A 132 -10.37 19.04 -12.48
C LEU A 132 -9.27 18.37 -13.33
N ASP A 133 -8.61 17.38 -12.75
CA ASP A 133 -7.53 16.63 -13.40
C ASP A 133 -7.55 15.16 -12.96
N ALA A 134 -6.88 14.30 -13.73
CA ALA A 134 -6.64 12.90 -13.41
C ALA A 134 -5.20 12.73 -12.90
N ILE A 135 -5.04 12.53 -11.60
CA ILE A 135 -3.74 12.45 -10.92
C ILE A 135 -3.32 11.00 -10.74
N GLN A 136 -2.12 10.66 -11.20
CA GLN A 136 -1.51 9.35 -10.97
C GLN A 136 -1.43 9.07 -9.46
N ARG A 137 -1.76 7.84 -9.05
CA ARG A 137 -1.61 7.42 -7.65
C ARG A 137 -0.15 7.55 -7.19
N GLN A 138 0.07 8.18 -6.04
CA GLN A 138 1.41 8.46 -5.48
C GLN A 138 1.84 7.50 -4.35
N GLY A 139 1.04 6.47 -4.07
CA GLY A 139 1.25 5.54 -2.96
C GLY A 139 -0.05 5.20 -2.25
N PHE A 140 -0.03 5.20 -0.91
CA PHE A 140 -1.26 5.07 -0.11
C PHE A 140 -2.17 6.30 -0.24
N GLN A 141 -1.59 7.49 -0.12
CA GLN A 141 -2.28 8.77 -0.27
C GLN A 141 -1.76 9.48 -1.52
N THR A 142 -2.66 10.16 -2.22
CA THR A 142 -2.34 11.04 -3.36
C THR A 142 -2.75 12.46 -3.02
N THR A 143 -1.86 13.41 -3.29
CA THR A 143 -2.09 14.83 -3.05
C THR A 143 -2.21 15.57 -4.38
N TYR A 144 -3.18 16.49 -4.47
CA TYR A 144 -3.37 17.38 -5.60
C TYR A 144 -3.74 18.77 -5.11
N THR A 145 -3.20 19.82 -5.73
CA THR A 145 -3.55 21.21 -5.39
C THR A 145 -4.04 21.92 -6.64
N SER A 146 -5.29 22.42 -6.58
CA SER A 146 -5.83 23.37 -7.55
C SER A 146 -5.52 24.79 -7.08
N MET A 147 -5.11 25.67 -8.00
CA MET A 147 -4.85 27.08 -7.67
C MET A 147 -6.12 27.87 -7.35
N ASN A 148 -7.30 27.29 -7.61
CA ASN A 148 -8.59 27.90 -7.35
C ASN A 148 -9.23 27.36 -6.06
N TYR A 149 -10.13 28.16 -5.49
CA TYR A 149 -10.99 27.72 -4.40
C TYR A 149 -12.15 26.88 -4.92
N HIS A 150 -12.37 25.72 -4.30
CA HIS A 150 -13.44 24.80 -4.62
C HIS A 150 -14.28 24.52 -3.37
N PRO A 151 -15.56 24.93 -3.29
CA PRO A 151 -16.36 24.76 -2.07
C PRO A 151 -16.63 23.30 -1.70
N LYS A 152 -16.91 22.45 -2.69
CA LYS A 152 -17.20 21.02 -2.52
C LYS A 152 -16.44 20.19 -3.53
N ALA A 153 -16.10 18.97 -3.15
CA ALA A 153 -15.46 18.01 -4.05
C ALA A 153 -15.80 16.56 -3.71
N PHE A 154 -15.63 15.67 -4.68
CA PHE A 154 -15.52 14.23 -4.48
C PHE A 154 -14.41 13.68 -5.38
N ALA A 155 -13.89 12.49 -5.05
CA ALA A 155 -12.86 11.81 -5.81
C ALA A 155 -13.41 10.56 -6.46
N GLU A 156 -13.03 10.33 -7.71
CA GLU A 156 -13.32 9.14 -8.48
C GLU A 156 -12.05 8.30 -8.58
N ALA A 157 -12.11 7.04 -8.14
CA ALA A 157 -11.05 6.06 -8.32
C ALA A 157 -11.15 5.45 -9.72
N ILE A 158 -10.04 5.44 -10.47
CA ILE A 158 -10.01 5.00 -11.87
C ILE A 158 -8.92 3.95 -12.06
N THR A 159 -9.26 2.90 -12.80
CA THR A 159 -8.35 1.83 -13.26
C THR A 159 -7.45 2.27 -14.42
N ALA A 160 -6.42 1.48 -14.72
CA ALA A 160 -5.47 1.77 -15.80
C ALA A 160 -6.13 1.87 -17.18
N ASP A 161 -7.17 1.07 -17.44
CA ASP A 161 -7.99 1.08 -18.67
C ASP A 161 -9.06 2.18 -18.68
N GLY A 162 -9.18 2.96 -17.61
CA GLY A 162 -10.05 4.14 -17.55
C GLY A 162 -11.45 3.87 -16.99
N LEU A 163 -11.72 2.68 -16.44
CA LEU A 163 -12.98 2.37 -15.77
C LEU A 163 -13.06 3.01 -14.38
N SER A 164 -14.21 3.61 -14.10
CA SER A 164 -14.58 4.12 -12.77
C SER A 164 -14.80 2.95 -11.81
N LEU A 165 -14.11 2.95 -10.67
CA LEU A 165 -14.23 1.93 -9.63
C LEU A 165 -15.24 2.32 -8.55
N ALA A 166 -15.10 3.53 -8.02
CA ALA A 166 -15.91 4.06 -6.94
C ALA A 166 -15.69 5.57 -6.80
N ASN A 167 -16.67 6.23 -6.19
CA ASN A 167 -16.56 7.63 -5.78
C ASN A 167 -16.45 7.72 -4.26
N SER A 168 -15.69 8.70 -3.77
CA SER A 168 -15.80 9.14 -2.38
C SER A 168 -17.18 9.75 -2.11
N SER A 169 -17.50 9.96 -0.84
CA SER A 169 -18.53 10.94 -0.50
C SER A 169 -18.13 12.35 -0.97
N VAL A 170 -19.13 13.21 -1.17
CA VAL A 170 -18.91 14.64 -1.32
C VAL A 170 -18.43 15.21 0.01
N VAL A 171 -17.40 16.05 -0.04
CA VAL A 171 -16.86 16.77 1.12
C VAL A 171 -16.90 18.27 0.88
N ASP A 172 -17.14 19.03 1.95
CA ASP A 172 -16.94 20.47 1.97
C ASP A 172 -15.47 20.80 2.22
N THR A 173 -14.96 21.84 1.58
CA THR A 173 -13.60 22.33 1.79
C THR A 173 -13.48 23.06 3.12
N SER A 174 -12.61 22.55 4.01
CA SER A 174 -12.38 23.13 5.33
C SER A 174 -11.22 24.13 5.33
N SER A 175 -11.24 25.10 6.26
CA SER A 175 -10.11 26.05 6.44
C SER A 175 -8.99 25.55 7.35
N THR A 176 -9.16 24.37 7.97
CA THR A 176 -8.21 23.80 8.91
C THR A 176 -7.80 22.39 8.50
N LEU A 177 -6.50 22.10 8.63
CA LEU A 177 -6.02 20.73 8.74
C LEU A 177 -6.44 20.19 10.12
N PRO A 178 -6.88 18.94 10.26
CA PRO A 178 -7.01 18.34 11.58
C PRO A 178 -5.66 18.41 12.29
N ALA A 179 -5.68 18.56 13.62
CA ALA A 179 -4.47 18.39 14.42
C ALA A 179 -3.86 17.01 14.08
N SER A 180 -2.54 16.95 13.94
CA SER A 180 -1.84 15.66 13.78
C SER A 180 -2.20 14.77 14.96
N GLU A 181 -2.70 13.56 14.68
CA GLU A 181 -2.80 12.48 15.66
C GLU A 181 -1.42 12.03 16.14
#